data_AF-A0AAE1SRZ7-F1
#
_entry.id   AF-A0AAE1SRZ7-F1
#
_cell.length_a   1.000
_cell.length_b   1.000
_cell.length_c   1.000
_cell.angle_alpha   90.00
_cell.angle_beta   90.00
_cell.angle_gamma   90.00
#
_symmetry.space_group_name_H-M   'P 1'
#
loop_
_entity.id
_entity.type
_entity.pdbx_description
1 polymer ?
#
loop_
_entity_poly.entity_id
_entity_poly.type
_entity_poly.pdbx_seq_one_letter_code
_entity_poly.pdbx_strand_id
1 'polypeptide(L)'
;MTAEDKILYKLSKARKKEERLLEALKKVEPKEKSEATHDPEILTPEEHFYFLKMGQKCKNYVPVGRRGIYQGVILNMHLHWKKHQTLKVVVKTFSPEEVKEIAAELARLSGGIVLDIQDDDTIIMYRGKNYSQPPTEIMSPRSTLSRKKALDKSKYRDGLRAVRRYIPRLEQDLELLRLQAENRSSTPAENQVIGSENFDAEHHSDLQTEASNKLKEMMIENAEQGEEEESTAESDIVSDSEDLSDIFETDSEEEDEDKTEKPLYLDEFENFPVHSNGEEHDFEEHLRQISANSRKEKSLAKDAEAPDLDEVDRMILQAASLLKKRKS
;
A
#
# COMPACT_ATOMS: atom_id res chain seq x y z
N MET A 1 36.96 -21.06 6.28
CA MET A 1 36.36 -20.03 5.40
C MET A 1 37.30 -18.85 5.36
N THR A 2 37.81 -18.52 4.17
CA THR A 2 38.63 -17.33 3.94
C THR A 2 37.79 -16.06 4.12
N ALA A 3 38.42 -14.89 4.23
CA ALA A 3 37.70 -13.62 4.30
C ALA A 3 36.85 -13.38 3.04
N GLU A 4 37.37 -13.76 1.87
CA GLU A 4 36.68 -13.68 0.58
C GLU A 4 35.43 -14.57 0.55
N ASP A 5 35.52 -15.83 1.02
CA ASP A 5 34.37 -16.75 1.09
C ASP A 5 33.21 -16.15 1.89
N LYS A 6 33.53 -15.43 2.98
CA LYS A 6 32.52 -14.77 3.83
C LYS A 6 31.81 -13.64 3.09
N ILE A 7 32.53 -12.83 2.31
CA ILE A 7 31.92 -11.76 1.51
C ILE A 7 31.07 -12.35 0.39
N LEU A 8 31.57 -13.35 -0.34
CA LEU A 8 30.82 -14.05 -1.37
C LEU A 8 29.53 -14.68 -0.82
N TYR A 9 29.59 -15.28 0.37
CA TYR A 9 28.42 -15.79 1.06
C TYR A 9 27.41 -14.68 1.38
N LYS A 10 27.85 -13.54 1.93
CA LYS A 10 26.97 -12.39 2.21
C LYS A 10 26.34 -11.83 0.91
N LEU A 11 27.11 -11.77 -0.16
CA LEU A 11 26.69 -11.27 -1.47
C LEU A 11 25.62 -12.17 -2.09
N SER A 12 25.83 -13.49 -2.09
CA SER A 12 24.82 -14.46 -2.54
C SER A 12 23.53 -14.37 -1.73
N LYS A 13 23.64 -14.22 -0.40
CA LYS A 13 22.49 -14.02 0.50
C LYS A 13 21.75 -12.71 0.22
N ALA A 14 22.48 -11.62 -0.06
CA ALA A 14 21.90 -10.33 -0.41
C ALA A 14 21.15 -10.40 -1.75
N ARG A 15 21.75 -11.00 -2.79
CA ARG A 15 21.10 -11.20 -4.10
C ARG A 15 19.85 -12.07 -3.99
N LYS A 16 19.89 -13.17 -3.22
CA LYS A 16 18.72 -14.01 -2.96
C LYS A 16 17.61 -13.24 -2.22
N LYS A 17 17.98 -12.34 -1.30
CA LYS A 17 17.03 -11.46 -0.62
C LYS A 17 16.40 -10.44 -1.56
N GLU A 18 17.19 -9.85 -2.46
CA GLU A 18 16.69 -8.94 -3.50
C GLU A 18 15.65 -9.62 -4.39
N GLU A 19 15.95 -10.82 -4.90
CA GLU A 19 15.03 -11.60 -5.73
C GLU A 19 13.71 -11.88 -5.01
N ARG A 20 13.78 -12.34 -3.75
CA ARG A 20 12.59 -12.59 -2.92
C ARG A 20 11.73 -11.33 -2.72
N LEU A 21 12.36 -10.17 -2.52
CA LEU A 21 11.65 -8.90 -2.35
C LEU A 21 10.98 -8.45 -3.66
N LEU A 22 11.65 -8.62 -4.80
CA LEU A 22 11.10 -8.32 -6.12
C LEU A 22 9.91 -9.24 -6.44
N GLU A 23 9.99 -10.52 -6.12
CA GLU A 23 8.89 -11.47 -6.29
C GLU A 23 7.68 -11.10 -5.41
N ALA A 24 7.94 -10.77 -4.13
CA ALA A 24 6.89 -10.33 -3.21
C ALA A 24 6.21 -9.04 -3.70
N LEU A 25 6.98 -8.10 -4.26
CA LEU A 25 6.45 -6.86 -4.84
C LEU A 25 5.53 -7.15 -6.04
N LYS A 26 5.98 -8.00 -6.98
CA LYS A 26 5.18 -8.44 -8.14
C LYS A 26 3.88 -9.13 -7.73
N LYS A 27 3.88 -9.87 -6.61
CA LYS A 27 2.67 -10.54 -6.09
C LYS A 27 1.67 -9.57 -5.48
N VAL A 28 2.16 -8.48 -4.86
CA VAL A 28 1.30 -7.46 -4.24
C VAL A 28 0.71 -6.52 -5.27
N GLU A 29 1.44 -6.20 -6.33
CA GLU A 29 0.95 -5.30 -7.37
C GLU A 29 -0.26 -5.89 -8.11
N PRO A 30 -1.34 -5.11 -8.31
CA PRO A 30 -2.52 -5.60 -9.02
C PRO A 30 -2.14 -5.91 -10.47
N LYS A 31 -2.54 -7.10 -10.96
CA LYS A 31 -2.30 -7.52 -12.35
C LYS A 31 -3.02 -6.64 -13.39
N GLU A 32 -4.09 -5.99 -12.97
CA GLU A 32 -4.89 -5.11 -13.83
C GLU A 32 -4.28 -3.71 -13.88
N LYS A 33 -3.34 -3.53 -14.81
CA LYS A 33 -3.05 -2.22 -15.39
C LYS A 33 -4.13 -1.91 -16.44
N SER A 34 -5.41 -1.89 -16.03
CA SER A 34 -6.45 -1.40 -16.94
C SER A 34 -6.04 0.02 -17.33
N GLU A 35 -6.04 0.30 -18.63
CA GLU A 35 -5.84 1.63 -19.17
C GLU A 35 -6.81 2.60 -18.48
N ALA A 36 -6.35 3.84 -18.27
CA ALA A 36 -7.19 4.87 -17.70
C ALA A 36 -8.45 4.98 -18.57
N THR A 37 -9.59 4.57 -18.02
CA THR A 37 -10.89 4.59 -18.74
C THR A 37 -11.36 6.03 -19.03
N HIS A 38 -10.63 7.03 -18.55
CA HIS A 38 -10.97 8.43 -18.74
C HIS A 38 -10.22 8.99 -19.96
N ASP A 39 -11.00 9.41 -20.96
CA ASP A 39 -10.51 10.31 -22.01
C ASP A 39 -9.83 11.51 -21.33
N PRO A 40 -8.55 11.80 -21.61
CA PRO A 40 -7.95 13.03 -21.14
C PRO A 40 -8.69 14.18 -21.83
N GLU A 41 -9.68 14.76 -21.14
CA GLU A 41 -10.28 16.02 -21.55
C GLU A 41 -9.12 16.99 -21.80
N ILE A 42 -8.94 17.39 -23.05
CA ILE A 42 -7.87 18.33 -23.43
C ILE A 42 -8.25 19.65 -22.77
N LEU A 43 -7.66 19.91 -21.61
CA LEU A 43 -7.86 21.15 -20.88
C LEU A 43 -7.20 22.27 -21.68
N THR A 44 -7.93 23.36 -21.94
CA THR A 44 -7.30 24.50 -22.60
C THR A 44 -6.23 25.10 -21.66
N PRO A 45 -5.18 25.76 -22.19
CA PRO A 45 -4.17 26.38 -21.33
C PRO A 45 -4.74 27.39 -20.33
N GLU A 46 -5.80 28.10 -20.72
CA GLU A 46 -6.51 29.06 -19.86
C GLU A 46 -7.23 28.37 -18.71
N GLU A 47 -7.93 27.26 -19.00
CA GLU A 47 -8.60 26.45 -17.99
C GLU A 47 -7.58 25.80 -17.05
N HIS A 48 -6.48 25.28 -17.59
CA HIS A 48 -5.37 24.71 -16.80
C HIS A 48 -4.84 25.74 -15.80
N PHE A 49 -4.51 26.94 -16.26
CA PHE A 49 -4.05 28.01 -15.39
C PHE A 49 -5.08 28.42 -14.33
N TYR A 50 -6.36 28.51 -14.70
CA TYR A 50 -7.44 28.81 -13.77
C TYR A 50 -7.54 27.77 -12.65
N PHE A 51 -7.59 26.48 -13.02
CA PHE A 51 -7.68 25.39 -12.05
C PHE A 51 -6.42 25.26 -11.21
N LEU A 52 -5.24 25.50 -11.79
CA LEU A 52 -3.98 25.51 -11.06
C LEU A 52 -3.97 26.58 -9.98
N LYS A 53 -4.34 27.82 -10.33
CA LYS A 53 -4.43 28.93 -9.38
C LYS A 53 -5.48 28.68 -8.29
N MET A 54 -6.60 28.05 -8.64
CA MET A 54 -7.63 27.65 -7.68
C MET A 54 -7.13 26.53 -6.74
N GLY A 55 -6.43 25.53 -7.28
CA GLY A 55 -5.81 24.44 -6.54
C GLY A 55 -4.72 24.92 -5.59
N GLN A 56 -3.87 25.85 -6.00
CA GLN A 56 -2.84 26.45 -5.14
C GLN A 56 -3.45 27.18 -3.93
N LYS A 57 -4.60 27.85 -4.11
CA LYS A 57 -5.31 28.55 -3.02
C LYS A 57 -6.19 27.63 -2.17
N CYS A 58 -6.44 26.39 -2.59
CA CYS A 58 -7.33 25.51 -1.87
C CYS A 58 -6.68 25.02 -0.56
N LYS A 59 -7.51 24.84 0.46
CA LYS A 59 -7.11 24.31 1.78
C LYS A 59 -7.35 22.81 1.92
N ASN A 60 -7.97 22.19 0.92
CA ASN A 60 -8.35 20.78 0.96
C ASN A 60 -7.15 19.94 0.55
N TYR A 61 -6.71 19.05 1.43
CA TYR A 61 -5.57 18.19 1.13
C TYR A 61 -5.81 16.75 1.57
N VAL A 62 -5.18 15.83 0.86
CA VAL A 62 -5.13 14.40 1.16
C VAL A 62 -3.69 14.03 1.48
N PRO A 63 -3.37 13.64 2.73
CA PRO A 63 -2.02 13.24 3.09
C PRO A 63 -1.73 11.81 2.60
N VAL A 64 -0.59 11.63 1.94
CA VAL A 64 -0.04 10.32 1.56
C VAL A 64 1.27 10.11 2.32
N GLY A 65 1.25 9.18 3.27
CA GLY A 65 2.44 8.81 4.05
C GLY A 65 3.08 7.52 3.56
N ARG A 66 3.88 6.87 4.42
CA ARG A 66 4.65 5.64 4.13
C ARG A 66 3.92 4.57 3.31
N ARG A 67 2.61 4.36 3.55
CA ARG A 67 1.81 3.34 2.85
C ARG A 67 1.61 3.62 1.36
N GLY A 68 1.85 4.85 0.90
CA GLY A 68 1.57 5.28 -0.46
C GLY A 68 0.07 5.25 -0.77
N ILE A 69 -0.25 4.95 -2.03
CA ILE A 69 -1.62 4.93 -2.54
C ILE A 69 -2.30 3.63 -2.15
N TYR A 70 -3.46 3.75 -1.51
CA TYR A 70 -4.36 2.63 -1.22
C TYR A 70 -5.80 3.08 -1.36
N GLN A 71 -6.72 2.13 -1.26
CA GLN A 71 -8.16 2.33 -1.44
C GLN A 71 -8.71 3.60 -0.73
N GLY A 72 -8.33 3.81 0.53
CA GLY A 72 -8.79 4.95 1.33
C GLY A 72 -8.25 6.30 0.90
N VAL A 73 -7.10 6.37 0.20
CA VAL A 73 -6.58 7.63 -0.36
C VAL A 73 -7.49 8.09 -1.49
N ILE A 74 -7.76 7.19 -2.44
CA ILE A 74 -8.64 7.46 -3.58
C ILE A 74 -10.06 7.80 -3.10
N LEU A 75 -10.57 7.07 -2.11
CA LEU A 75 -11.83 7.38 -1.46
C LEU A 75 -11.87 8.81 -0.92
N ASN A 76 -10.81 9.23 -0.22
CA ASN A 76 -10.74 10.56 0.37
C ASN A 76 -10.68 11.65 -0.71
N MET A 77 -10.00 11.39 -1.83
CA MET A 77 -10.01 12.30 -2.98
C MET A 77 -11.43 12.50 -3.53
N HIS A 78 -12.18 11.41 -3.77
CA HIS A 78 -13.56 11.49 -4.25
C HIS A 78 -14.50 12.21 -3.27
N LEU A 79 -14.27 12.07 -1.96
CA LEU A 79 -15.01 12.80 -0.93
C LEU A 79 -14.77 14.32 -1.02
N HIS A 80 -13.52 14.75 -1.22
CA HIS A 80 -13.23 16.16 -1.46
C HIS A 80 -13.84 16.66 -2.79
N TRP A 81 -13.79 15.83 -3.83
CA TRP A 81 -14.31 16.17 -5.14
C TRP A 81 -15.83 16.31 -5.21
N LYS A 82 -16.56 15.81 -4.21
CA LYS A 82 -18.00 16.06 -4.08
C LYS A 82 -18.33 17.54 -3.93
N LYS A 83 -17.50 18.31 -3.24
CA LYS A 83 -17.72 19.75 -2.95
C LYS A 83 -16.74 20.67 -3.67
N HIS A 84 -15.56 20.17 -4.01
CA HIS A 84 -14.49 20.97 -4.57
C HIS A 84 -14.03 20.40 -5.91
N GLN A 85 -13.60 21.27 -6.81
CA GLN A 85 -13.14 20.82 -8.13
C GLN A 85 -11.67 20.39 -8.11
N THR A 86 -10.88 21.00 -7.24
CA THR A 86 -9.45 20.75 -7.08
C THR A 86 -9.12 20.25 -5.67
N LEU A 87 -8.05 19.46 -5.56
CA LEU A 87 -7.49 19.04 -4.29
C LEU A 87 -5.95 19.09 -4.31
N LYS A 88 -5.34 19.15 -3.14
CA LYS A 88 -3.89 18.94 -2.96
C LYS A 88 -3.63 17.54 -2.41
N VAL A 89 -2.67 16.83 -2.96
CA VAL A 89 -2.19 15.57 -2.38
C VAL A 89 -0.78 15.84 -1.86
N VAL A 90 -0.62 15.80 -0.54
CA VAL A 90 0.67 16.06 0.10
C VAL A 90 1.35 14.71 0.32
N VAL A 91 2.42 14.45 -0.44
CA VAL A 91 3.18 13.21 -0.34
C VAL A 91 4.34 13.43 0.63
N LYS A 92 4.53 12.52 1.57
CA LYS A 92 5.67 12.53 2.49
C LYS A 92 6.45 11.24 2.33
N THR A 93 7.78 11.29 2.52
CA THR A 93 8.71 10.12 2.58
C THR A 93 9.12 9.48 1.25
N PHE A 94 8.71 10.04 0.11
CA PHE A 94 9.04 9.53 -1.23
C PHE A 94 10.07 10.44 -1.90
N SER A 95 10.82 9.91 -2.87
CA SER A 95 11.71 10.73 -3.71
C SER A 95 10.89 11.50 -4.76
N PRO A 96 11.39 12.61 -5.34
CA PRO A 96 10.66 13.37 -6.35
C PRO A 96 10.32 12.54 -7.61
N GLU A 97 11.14 11.53 -7.94
CA GLU A 97 10.83 10.58 -9.01
C GLU A 97 9.64 9.68 -8.64
N GLU A 98 9.63 9.15 -7.42
CA GLU A 98 8.51 8.36 -6.88
C GLU A 98 7.23 9.20 -6.76
N VAL A 99 7.32 10.50 -6.47
CA VAL A 99 6.17 11.42 -6.44
C VAL A 99 5.54 11.54 -7.83
N LYS A 100 6.34 11.58 -8.90
CA LYS A 100 5.85 11.57 -10.28
C LYS A 100 5.13 10.26 -10.62
N GLU A 101 5.68 9.12 -10.19
CA GLU A 101 5.02 7.81 -10.34
C GLU A 101 3.69 7.76 -9.59
N ILE A 102 3.66 8.27 -8.34
CA ILE A 102 2.47 8.39 -7.52
C ILE A 102 1.43 9.28 -8.21
N ALA A 103 1.84 10.42 -8.77
CA ALA A 103 0.93 11.31 -9.50
C ALA A 103 0.27 10.60 -10.69
N ALA A 104 1.06 9.83 -11.47
CA ALA A 104 0.54 9.04 -12.58
C ALA A 104 -0.40 7.91 -12.11
N GLU A 105 -0.05 7.20 -11.03
CA GLU A 105 -0.92 6.17 -10.44
C GLU A 105 -2.22 6.77 -9.90
N LEU A 106 -2.17 7.93 -9.24
CA LEU A 106 -3.35 8.63 -8.75
C LEU A 106 -4.25 9.06 -9.90
N ALA A 107 -3.71 9.62 -10.98
CA ALA A 107 -4.48 9.98 -12.17
C ALA A 107 -5.21 8.76 -12.74
N ARG A 108 -4.48 7.63 -12.89
CA ARG A 108 -5.03 6.38 -13.40
C ARG A 108 -6.13 5.79 -12.50
N LEU A 109 -5.93 5.79 -11.19
CA LEU A 109 -6.85 5.15 -10.24
C LEU A 109 -8.08 6.02 -9.94
N SER A 110 -7.90 7.33 -9.83
CA SER A 110 -8.97 8.26 -9.47
C SER A 110 -9.71 8.82 -10.69
N GLY A 111 -9.12 8.71 -11.89
CA GLY A 111 -9.62 9.37 -13.10
C GLY A 111 -9.40 10.89 -13.10
N GLY A 112 -8.71 11.44 -12.09
CA GLY A 112 -8.39 12.86 -12.03
C GLY A 112 -7.22 13.25 -12.94
N ILE A 113 -7.15 14.54 -13.24
CA ILE A 113 -6.10 15.18 -14.04
C ILE A 113 -5.07 15.80 -13.09
N VAL A 114 -3.79 15.50 -13.30
CA VAL A 114 -2.68 16.16 -12.60
C VAL A 114 -2.45 17.51 -13.26
N LEU A 115 -2.58 18.59 -12.50
CA LEU A 115 -2.35 19.95 -12.99
C LEU A 115 -0.88 20.34 -12.86
N ASP A 116 -0.30 20.08 -11.70
CA ASP A 116 1.07 20.48 -11.36
C ASP A 116 1.61 19.64 -10.19
N ILE A 117 2.94 19.52 -10.11
CA ILE A 117 3.66 18.90 -9.00
C ILE A 117 4.59 19.98 -8.45
N GLN A 118 4.31 20.43 -7.23
CA GLN A 118 5.07 21.46 -6.55
C GLN A 118 6.34 20.89 -5.90
N ASP A 119 7.32 21.75 -5.63
CA ASP A 119 8.61 21.36 -5.05
C ASP A 119 8.51 20.84 -3.61
N ASP A 120 7.40 21.10 -2.91
CA ASP A 120 7.12 20.62 -1.55
C ASP A 120 6.45 19.23 -1.50
N ASP A 121 6.66 18.42 -2.54
CA ASP A 121 6.03 17.11 -2.77
C ASP A 121 4.49 17.16 -2.77
N THR A 122 3.91 18.33 -3.11
CA THR A 122 2.47 18.51 -3.23
C THR A 122 2.01 18.37 -4.68
N ILE A 123 1.09 17.43 -4.93
CA ILE A 123 0.47 17.23 -6.24
C ILE A 123 -0.89 17.95 -6.26
N ILE A 124 -1.10 18.82 -7.25
CA ILE A 124 -2.38 19.49 -7.44
C ILE A 124 -3.20 18.70 -8.46
N MET A 125 -4.36 18.21 -8.03
CA MET A 125 -5.22 17.38 -8.87
C MET A 125 -6.60 18.02 -9.10
N TYR A 126 -7.11 17.84 -10.31
CA TYR A 126 -8.43 18.25 -10.76
C TYR A 126 -9.29 17.02 -11.09
N ARG A 127 -10.57 17.06 -10.76
CA ARG A 127 -11.47 15.91 -10.91
C ARG A 127 -11.94 15.62 -12.34
N GLY A 128 -11.82 16.58 -13.27
CA GLY A 128 -12.44 16.54 -14.61
C GLY A 128 -13.77 17.29 -14.70
N LYS A 129 -14.16 17.78 -15.89
CA LYS A 129 -15.44 18.49 -16.08
C LYS A 129 -16.62 17.53 -15.94
N ASN A 130 -16.47 16.31 -16.48
CA ASN A 130 -17.47 15.26 -16.43
C ASN A 130 -17.39 14.36 -15.19
N TYR A 131 -16.91 14.90 -14.07
CA TYR A 131 -16.88 14.14 -12.83
C TYR A 131 -18.29 13.74 -12.40
N SER A 132 -18.59 12.44 -12.49
CA SER A 132 -19.73 11.82 -11.84
C SER A 132 -19.24 11.16 -10.55
N GLN A 133 -19.93 11.40 -9.45
CA GLN A 133 -19.58 10.73 -8.20
C GLN A 133 -19.77 9.23 -8.43
N PRO A 134 -18.72 8.40 -8.32
CA PRO A 134 -18.91 6.96 -8.44
C PRO A 134 -19.89 6.49 -7.36
N PRO A 135 -20.74 5.49 -7.65
CA PRO A 135 -21.64 4.91 -6.65
C PRO A 135 -20.87 4.58 -5.37
N THR A 136 -21.49 4.71 -4.21
CA THR A 136 -20.84 4.52 -2.91
C THR A 136 -20.15 3.15 -2.77
N GLU A 137 -20.67 2.14 -3.46
CA GLU A 137 -20.11 0.78 -3.55
C GLU A 137 -18.80 0.69 -4.35
N ILE A 138 -18.52 1.66 -5.22
CA ILE A 138 -17.39 1.71 -6.17
C ILE A 138 -16.52 2.96 -5.92
N MET A 139 -16.74 3.67 -4.82
CA MET A 139 -16.03 4.93 -4.49
C MET A 139 -14.52 4.74 -4.27
N SER A 140 -14.05 3.49 -4.32
CA SER A 140 -12.65 3.16 -4.51
C SER A 140 -12.55 1.99 -5.49
N PRO A 141 -11.79 2.12 -6.59
CA PRO A 141 -11.68 1.07 -7.59
C PRO A 141 -11.19 -0.24 -6.97
N ARG A 142 -11.75 -1.37 -7.41
CA ARG A 142 -11.29 -2.72 -7.01
C ARG A 142 -9.84 -3.01 -7.41
N SER A 143 -9.31 -2.24 -8.37
CA SER A 143 -7.91 -2.28 -8.79
C SER A 143 -6.94 -1.66 -7.78
N THR A 144 -7.43 -0.95 -6.75
CA THR A 144 -6.58 -0.34 -5.72
C THR A 144 -6.11 -1.36 -4.67
N LEU A 145 -4.95 -1.10 -4.05
CA LEU A 145 -4.44 -1.92 -2.97
C LEU A 145 -5.24 -1.72 -1.67
N SER A 146 -5.46 -2.81 -0.93
CA SER A 146 -5.93 -2.76 0.45
C SER A 146 -4.87 -2.13 1.36
N ARG A 147 -5.29 -1.52 2.48
CA ARG A 147 -4.41 -0.84 3.46
C ARG A 147 -3.24 -1.71 3.93
N LYS A 148 -3.47 -3.01 4.17
CA LYS A 148 -2.42 -3.95 4.60
C LYS A 148 -1.42 -4.21 3.46
N LYS A 149 -1.93 -4.54 2.27
CA LYS A 149 -1.11 -4.77 1.07
C LYS A 149 -0.26 -3.57 0.68
N ALA A 150 -0.80 -2.35 0.83
CA ALA A 150 -0.05 -1.12 0.57
C ALA A 150 1.10 -0.90 1.56
N LEU A 151 0.90 -1.23 2.85
CA LEU A 151 1.99 -1.21 3.83
C LEU A 151 3.06 -2.26 3.50
N ASP A 152 2.65 -3.46 3.10
CA ASP A 152 3.58 -4.52 2.71
C ASP A 152 4.37 -4.13 1.45
N LYS A 153 3.72 -3.52 0.43
CA LYS A 153 4.38 -2.92 -0.75
C LYS A 153 5.48 -1.95 -0.33
N SER A 154 5.16 -1.03 0.58
CA SER A 154 6.14 -0.07 1.14
C SER A 154 7.31 -0.76 1.84
N LYS A 155 7.05 -1.77 2.70
CA LYS A 155 8.11 -2.53 3.39
C LYS A 155 9.04 -3.25 2.42
N TYR A 156 8.49 -3.87 1.37
CA TYR A 156 9.30 -4.54 0.35
C TYR A 156 10.18 -3.55 -0.41
N ARG A 157 9.64 -2.37 -0.72
CA ARG A 157 10.34 -1.29 -1.40
C ARG A 157 11.49 -0.72 -0.56
N ASP A 158 11.26 -0.47 0.73
CA ASP A 158 12.29 -0.04 1.67
C ASP A 158 13.38 -1.11 1.84
N GLY A 159 12.97 -2.39 1.94
CA GLY A 159 13.89 -3.52 1.98
C GLY A 159 14.75 -3.61 0.71
N LEU A 160 14.15 -3.38 -0.46
CA LEU A 160 14.85 -3.39 -1.74
C LEU A 160 15.86 -2.24 -1.83
N ARG A 161 15.47 -1.03 -1.39
CA ARG A 161 16.37 0.13 -1.31
C ARG A 161 17.57 -0.16 -0.42
N ALA A 162 17.36 -0.79 0.73
CA ALA A 162 18.45 -1.18 1.64
C ALA A 162 19.39 -2.23 1.02
N VAL A 163 18.84 -3.27 0.39
CA VAL A 163 19.65 -4.33 -0.24
C VAL A 163 20.44 -3.78 -1.43
N ARG A 164 19.84 -2.93 -2.27
CA ARG A 164 20.52 -2.29 -3.40
C ARG A 164 21.66 -1.36 -2.99
N ARG A 165 21.59 -0.73 -1.81
CA ARG A 165 22.71 0.02 -1.24
C ARG A 165 23.81 -0.88 -0.68
N TYR A 166 23.45 -2.08 -0.22
CA TYR A 166 24.38 -3.01 0.43
C TYR A 166 25.19 -3.86 -0.56
N ILE A 167 24.61 -4.27 -1.69
CA ILE A 167 25.29 -5.11 -2.69
C ILE A 167 26.56 -4.43 -3.25
N PRO A 168 26.53 -3.16 -3.71
CA PRO A 168 27.73 -2.50 -4.23
C PRO A 168 28.84 -2.36 -3.18
N ARG A 169 28.48 -2.10 -1.92
CA ARG A 169 29.45 -2.04 -0.81
C ARG A 169 30.17 -3.37 -0.64
N LEU A 170 29.44 -4.49 -0.67
CA LEU A 170 30.05 -5.82 -0.61
C LEU A 170 30.93 -6.13 -1.82
N GLU A 171 30.55 -5.67 -3.01
CA GLU A 171 31.34 -5.85 -4.24
C GLU A 171 32.67 -5.09 -4.16
N GLN A 172 32.65 -3.85 -3.67
CA GLN A 172 33.84 -3.03 -3.42
C GLN A 172 34.76 -3.68 -2.36
N ASP A 173 34.20 -4.14 -1.24
CA ASP A 173 34.98 -4.82 -0.20
C ASP A 173 35.65 -6.09 -0.73
N LEU A 174 34.96 -6.82 -1.62
CA LEU A 174 35.50 -8.02 -2.28
C LEU A 174 36.69 -7.66 -3.19
N GLU A 175 36.53 -6.62 -4.01
CA GLU A 175 37.58 -6.14 -4.90
C GLU A 175 38.83 -5.69 -4.12
N LEU A 176 38.64 -4.93 -3.04
CA LEU A 176 39.73 -4.51 -2.15
C LEU A 176 40.46 -5.70 -1.53
N LEU A 177 39.74 -6.74 -1.08
CA LEU A 177 40.38 -7.94 -0.53
C LEU A 177 41.22 -8.68 -1.59
N ARG A 178 40.73 -8.78 -2.83
CA ARG A 178 41.47 -9.41 -3.93
C ARG A 178 42.76 -8.66 -4.25
N LEU A 179 42.68 -7.33 -4.34
CA LEU A 179 43.87 -6.48 -4.56
C LEU A 179 44.89 -6.62 -3.43
N GLN A 180 44.44 -6.72 -2.18
CA GLN A 180 45.34 -6.98 -1.04
C GLN A 180 46.01 -8.37 -1.12
N ALA A 181 45.31 -9.39 -1.63
CA ALA A 181 45.87 -10.72 -1.82
C ALA A 181 46.93 -10.73 -2.94
N GLU A 182 46.68 -10.03 -4.05
CA GLU A 182 47.61 -9.86 -5.17
C GLU A 182 48.88 -9.08 -4.77
N ASN A 183 48.74 -8.04 -3.95
CA ASN A 183 49.88 -7.29 -3.42
C ASN A 183 50.72 -8.10 -2.43
N ARG A 184 50.13 -9.08 -1.73
CA ARG A 184 50.85 -9.99 -0.82
C ARG A 184 51.53 -11.14 -1.55
N SER A 185 51.02 -11.56 -2.70
CA SER A 185 51.63 -12.62 -3.51
C SER A 185 52.78 -12.14 -4.39
N SER A 186 52.88 -10.82 -4.61
CA SER A 186 53.93 -10.18 -5.42
C SER A 186 55.20 -9.80 -4.65
N THR A 187 55.30 -10.05 -3.34
CA THR A 187 56.58 -9.97 -2.59
C THR A 187 57.31 -11.31 -2.63
N PRO A 188 58.45 -11.45 -3.34
CA PRO A 188 59.18 -12.71 -3.41
C PRO A 188 59.94 -12.95 -2.11
N ALA A 189 59.83 -14.17 -1.59
CA ALA A 189 60.80 -14.70 -0.64
C ALA A 189 62.12 -14.95 -1.36
N GLU A 190 63.10 -14.06 -1.18
CA GLU A 190 64.52 -14.39 -1.35
C GLU A 190 65.18 -14.46 0.03
N ASN A 191 65.83 -15.59 0.30
CA ASN A 191 66.41 -15.91 1.59
C ASN A 191 67.91 -16.22 1.36
N GLN A 192 68.82 -15.32 1.79
CA GLN A 192 70.09 -15.62 2.50
C GLN A 192 71.10 -14.44 2.48
N VAL A 193 71.36 -13.92 3.67
CA VAL A 193 72.66 -13.52 4.28
C VAL A 193 73.79 -13.07 3.33
N ILE A 194 74.21 -11.79 3.43
CA ILE A 194 75.55 -11.29 3.82
C ILE A 194 75.54 -9.74 3.77
N GLY A 195 76.05 -9.12 4.84
CA GLY A 195 76.70 -7.80 4.75
C GLY A 195 75.83 -6.58 5.03
N SER A 196 75.93 -6.07 6.26
CA SER A 196 75.80 -4.64 6.58
C SER A 196 76.43 -3.79 5.46
N GLU A 197 75.70 -2.84 4.88
CA GLU A 197 76.04 -1.39 4.79
C GLU A 197 74.74 -0.58 4.54
N ASN A 198 74.63 0.57 5.21
CA ASN A 198 73.49 1.51 5.19
C ASN A 198 73.17 2.04 3.79
N PHE A 199 71.90 2.11 3.37
CA PHE A 199 71.41 3.14 2.43
C PHE A 199 69.88 3.38 2.56
N ASP A 200 69.49 4.63 2.30
CA ASP A 200 68.36 5.39 2.86
C ASP A 200 66.93 4.89 2.61
N ALA A 201 66.11 5.05 3.67
CA ALA A 201 64.67 4.84 3.68
C ALA A 201 63.92 6.16 3.43
N GLU A 202 63.63 6.50 2.18
CA GLU A 202 62.74 7.66 1.89
C GLU A 202 61.76 7.51 0.71
N HIS A 203 61.71 6.39 -0.03
CA HIS A 203 60.91 6.37 -1.28
C HIS A 203 59.67 5.46 -1.35
N HIS A 204 59.25 4.84 -0.24
CA HIS A 204 58.09 3.91 -0.24
C HIS A 204 56.83 4.42 0.49
N SER A 205 56.83 5.63 1.05
CA SER A 205 55.69 6.21 1.77
C SER A 205 54.69 6.96 0.89
N ASP A 206 55.09 7.37 -0.32
CA ASP A 206 54.34 8.37 -1.10
C ASP A 206 53.12 7.77 -1.83
N LEU A 207 53.20 6.52 -2.29
CA LEU A 207 52.09 5.85 -2.98
C LEU A 207 50.97 5.42 -2.01
N GLN A 208 51.32 5.10 -0.77
CA GLN A 208 50.34 4.72 0.26
C GLN A 208 49.61 5.94 0.83
N THR A 209 50.30 7.09 0.90
CA THR A 209 49.69 8.36 1.29
C THR A 209 48.82 8.93 0.18
N GLU A 210 49.20 8.84 -1.10
CA GLU A 210 48.35 9.25 -2.22
C GLU A 210 47.04 8.46 -2.30
N ALA A 211 47.08 7.13 -2.16
CA ALA A 211 45.86 6.30 -2.18
C ALA A 211 44.93 6.60 -1.00
N SER A 212 45.50 6.89 0.18
CA SER A 212 44.72 7.26 1.37
C SER A 212 44.15 8.68 1.27
N ASN A 213 44.87 9.62 0.62
CA ASN A 213 44.41 10.98 0.38
C ASN A 213 43.31 11.02 -0.67
N LYS A 214 43.41 10.23 -1.75
CA LYS A 214 42.35 10.09 -2.76
C LYS A 214 41.05 9.53 -2.19
N LEU A 215 41.14 8.60 -1.21
CA LEU A 215 39.98 8.09 -0.48
C LEU A 215 39.34 9.14 0.44
N LYS A 216 40.13 10.03 1.04
CA LYS A 216 39.60 11.13 1.86
C LYS A 216 38.92 12.20 1.00
N GLU A 217 39.48 12.50 -0.17
CA GLU A 217 38.92 13.47 -1.12
C GLU A 217 37.56 13.00 -1.67
N MET A 218 37.44 11.72 -2.03
CA MET A 218 36.16 11.11 -2.45
C MET A 218 35.11 10.99 -1.33
N MET A 219 35.54 10.97 -0.07
CA MET A 219 34.61 11.01 1.09
C MET A 219 34.07 12.42 1.35
N ILE A 220 34.86 13.47 1.04
CA ILE A 220 34.47 14.88 1.21
C ILE A 220 33.53 15.32 0.08
N GLU A 221 33.78 14.93 -1.18
CA GLU A 221 32.88 15.24 -2.31
C GLU A 221 31.48 14.63 -2.14
N ASN A 222 31.36 13.49 -1.44
CA ASN A 222 30.06 12.89 -1.10
C ASN A 222 29.38 13.52 0.12
N ALA A 223 30.10 14.31 0.91
CA ALA A 223 29.57 15.05 2.05
C ALA A 223 29.10 16.46 1.64
N GLU A 224 29.76 17.09 0.67
CA GLU A 224 29.40 18.42 0.16
C GLU A 224 28.11 18.46 -0.69
N GLN A 225 27.53 17.29 -1.05
CA GLN A 225 26.16 17.21 -1.60
C GLN A 225 25.07 17.11 -0.52
N GLY A 226 25.42 17.32 0.75
CA GLY A 226 24.50 17.17 1.88
C GLY A 226 24.72 18.17 3.01
N GLU A 227 24.69 19.47 2.72
CA GLU A 227 24.38 20.52 3.71
C GLU A 227 23.19 21.30 3.16
N GLU A 228 21.99 21.17 3.75
CA GLU A 228 21.36 22.03 4.76
C GLU A 228 20.26 21.18 5.46
N GLU A 229 19.96 21.15 6.76
CA GLU A 229 20.22 22.04 7.89
C GLU A 229 20.34 21.25 9.21
N GLU A 230 21.11 21.84 10.12
CA GLU A 230 21.28 21.53 11.53
C GLU A 230 20.01 21.89 12.34
N SER A 231 19.43 20.92 13.05
CA SER A 231 18.64 21.24 14.24
C SER A 231 18.94 20.24 15.36
N THR A 232 19.37 20.82 16.46
CA THR A 232 19.75 20.19 17.72
C THR A 232 18.53 19.65 18.45
N ALA A 233 18.50 18.34 18.71
CA ALA A 233 17.64 17.76 19.75
C ALA A 233 18.28 16.46 20.28
N GLU A 234 18.61 16.49 21.56
CA GLU A 234 19.17 15.39 22.33
C GLU A 234 18.30 14.13 22.26
N SER A 235 18.93 12.97 22.09
CA SER A 235 18.27 11.68 22.26
C SER A 235 18.97 10.90 23.38
N ASP A 236 18.25 10.73 24.49
CA ASP A 236 18.57 9.79 25.55
C ASP A 236 18.70 8.37 24.99
N ILE A 237 19.87 7.80 25.19
CA ILE A 237 20.21 6.42 24.87
C ILE A 237 19.70 5.55 26.01
N VAL A 238 18.65 4.76 25.77
CA VAL A 238 18.33 3.61 26.61
C VAL A 238 18.66 2.36 25.79
N SER A 239 19.84 1.82 26.08
CA SER A 239 20.33 0.53 25.60
C SER A 239 19.62 -0.56 26.39
N ASP A 240 18.71 -1.28 25.74
CA ASP A 240 18.14 -2.52 26.27
C ASP A 240 18.34 -3.63 25.25
N SER A 241 19.42 -4.37 25.45
CA SER A 241 19.70 -5.62 24.75
C SER A 241 19.86 -6.68 25.83
N GLU A 242 18.83 -7.51 26.02
CA GLU A 242 18.88 -8.86 26.60
C GLU A 242 17.47 -9.34 26.98
N ASP A 243 16.62 -9.71 26.01
CA ASP A 243 15.67 -10.81 26.20
C ASP A 243 14.97 -11.24 24.90
N LEU A 244 15.49 -12.23 24.17
CA LEU A 244 14.78 -12.89 23.06
C LEU A 244 15.18 -14.37 22.92
N SER A 245 15.35 -15.09 24.04
CA SER A 245 15.66 -16.53 23.99
C SER A 245 14.45 -17.48 24.04
N ASP A 246 13.24 -17.03 24.36
CA ASP A 246 12.11 -17.96 24.61
C ASP A 246 10.98 -17.90 23.57
N ILE A 247 11.30 -18.10 22.29
CA ILE A 247 10.26 -18.21 21.24
C ILE A 247 10.26 -19.53 20.47
N PHE A 248 11.10 -20.49 20.86
CA PHE A 248 11.13 -21.82 20.26
C PHE A 248 11.26 -22.90 21.33
N GLU A 249 10.27 -23.00 22.20
CA GLU A 249 9.92 -24.28 22.82
C GLU A 249 8.54 -24.70 22.33
N THR A 250 8.59 -25.72 21.49
CA THR A 250 7.51 -26.61 21.08
C THR A 250 6.80 -27.18 22.30
N ASP A 251 5.47 -27.13 22.30
CA ASP A 251 4.68 -28.27 22.75
C ASP A 251 3.66 -28.62 21.66
N SER A 252 3.77 -29.88 21.26
CA SER A 252 2.77 -30.62 20.50
C SER A 252 1.80 -31.22 21.51
N GLU A 253 0.60 -31.52 21.02
CA GLU A 253 -0.37 -32.48 21.56
C GLU A 253 -1.68 -31.89 22.14
N GLU A 254 -2.71 -32.20 21.34
CA GLU A 254 -4.01 -32.75 21.71
C GLU A 254 -5.17 -31.79 22.00
N GLU A 255 -6.22 -32.08 21.23
CA GLU A 255 -7.58 -31.58 21.32
C GLU A 255 -8.16 -31.94 22.68
N ASP A 256 -8.80 -30.98 23.36
CA ASP A 256 -10.03 -31.25 24.09
C ASP A 256 -10.84 -29.96 24.25
N GLU A 257 -12.14 -30.13 24.04
CA GLU A 257 -13.17 -29.12 24.04
C GLU A 257 -13.34 -28.50 25.44
N ASP A 258 -13.48 -27.17 25.54
CA ASP A 258 -14.59 -26.58 26.29
C ASP A 258 -14.75 -25.08 26.03
N LYS A 259 -15.91 -24.76 25.45
CA LYS A 259 -16.37 -23.41 25.11
C LYS A 259 -16.88 -22.71 26.36
N THR A 260 -16.44 -21.48 26.61
CA THR A 260 -17.29 -20.48 27.29
C THR A 260 -17.17 -19.11 26.62
N GLU A 261 -17.68 -19.02 25.39
CA GLU A 261 -17.95 -17.74 24.74
C GLU A 261 -19.32 -17.21 25.19
N LYS A 262 -19.33 -15.97 25.71
CA LYS A 262 -20.55 -15.18 25.92
C LYS A 262 -21.29 -15.04 24.59
N PRO A 263 -22.61 -15.34 24.51
CA PRO A 263 -23.33 -15.14 23.26
C PRO A 263 -23.56 -13.64 23.02
N LEU A 264 -23.27 -13.22 21.79
CA LEU A 264 -23.63 -11.91 21.25
C LEU A 264 -25.14 -11.86 20.97
N TYR A 265 -25.68 -10.65 21.03
CA TYR A 265 -27.10 -10.25 21.14
C TYR A 265 -27.98 -10.57 19.91
N LEU A 266 -27.87 -11.76 19.30
CA LEU A 266 -28.65 -12.15 18.12
C LEU A 266 -29.52 -13.41 18.31
N ASP A 267 -29.43 -14.11 19.45
CA ASP A 267 -30.16 -15.38 19.67
C ASP A 267 -31.60 -15.22 20.16
N GLU A 268 -32.08 -13.99 20.36
CA GLU A 268 -33.40 -13.76 20.97
C GLU A 268 -34.57 -13.71 19.96
N PHE A 269 -34.32 -13.91 18.66
CA PHE A 269 -35.35 -13.76 17.62
C PHE A 269 -35.86 -15.06 16.97
N GLU A 270 -35.31 -16.23 17.31
CA GLU A 270 -35.72 -17.49 16.66
C GLU A 270 -36.73 -18.35 17.42
N ASN A 271 -37.15 -17.97 18.64
CA ASN A 271 -38.13 -18.74 19.39
C ASN A 271 -39.51 -18.06 19.45
N PHE A 272 -40.27 -18.14 18.35
CA PHE A 272 -41.72 -18.03 18.45
C PHE A 272 -42.29 -19.40 18.86
N PRO A 273 -43.05 -19.51 19.96
CA PRO A 273 -43.68 -20.76 20.35
C PRO A 273 -44.77 -21.12 19.33
N VAL A 274 -44.55 -22.21 18.60
CA VAL A 274 -45.55 -22.85 17.74
C VAL A 274 -46.57 -23.53 18.67
N HIS A 275 -47.73 -22.91 18.87
CA HIS A 275 -48.90 -23.62 19.35
C HIS A 275 -49.44 -24.49 18.23
N SER A 276 -49.02 -25.76 18.21
CA SER A 276 -49.61 -26.80 17.39
C SER A 276 -51.00 -27.15 17.92
N ASN A 277 -52.01 -26.39 17.51
CA ASN A 277 -53.35 -26.97 17.40
C ASN A 277 -53.38 -27.74 16.08
N GLY A 278 -53.53 -29.05 16.19
CA GLY A 278 -53.36 -29.99 15.10
C GLY A 278 -54.39 -29.79 14.00
N GLU A 279 -53.87 -29.50 12.82
CA GLU A 279 -54.43 -29.82 11.51
C GLU A 279 -53.23 -29.89 10.56
N GLU A 280 -52.76 -31.11 10.25
CA GLU A 280 -51.75 -31.33 9.21
C GLU A 280 -52.41 -31.05 7.86
N HIS A 281 -52.39 -29.80 7.43
CA HIS A 281 -52.64 -29.46 6.04
C HIS A 281 -51.35 -29.66 5.26
N ASP A 282 -51.37 -30.65 4.37
CA ASP A 282 -50.29 -30.96 3.45
C ASP A 282 -49.86 -29.68 2.73
N PHE A 283 -48.62 -29.24 2.97
CA PHE A 283 -48.14 -27.91 2.60
C PHE A 283 -48.22 -27.67 1.07
N GLU A 284 -48.10 -28.78 0.32
CA GLU A 284 -48.26 -28.87 -1.13
C GLU A 284 -49.69 -28.48 -1.58
N GLU A 285 -50.70 -28.88 -0.81
CA GLU A 285 -52.11 -28.62 -1.11
C GLU A 285 -52.46 -27.14 -0.82
N HIS A 286 -51.90 -26.57 0.25
CA HIS A 286 -52.02 -25.14 0.57
C HIS A 286 -51.38 -24.26 -0.51
N LEU A 287 -50.19 -24.64 -1.01
CA LEU A 287 -49.55 -23.94 -2.13
C LEU A 287 -50.36 -24.04 -3.43
N ARG A 288 -50.98 -25.20 -3.70
CA ARG A 288 -51.94 -25.34 -4.81
C ARG A 288 -53.16 -24.45 -4.64
N GLN A 289 -53.65 -24.28 -3.43
CA GLN A 289 -54.83 -23.45 -3.14
C GLN A 289 -54.53 -21.95 -3.27
N ILE A 290 -53.35 -21.50 -2.83
CA ILE A 290 -52.88 -20.12 -3.04
C ILE A 290 -52.75 -19.82 -4.55
N SER A 291 -52.17 -20.75 -5.31
CA SER A 291 -52.02 -20.62 -6.76
C SER A 291 -53.38 -20.58 -7.49
N ALA A 292 -54.36 -21.37 -7.04
CA ALA A 292 -55.72 -21.36 -7.58
C ALA A 292 -56.46 -20.04 -7.27
N ASN A 293 -56.28 -19.48 -6.06
CA ASN A 293 -56.91 -18.23 -5.65
C ASN A 293 -56.34 -17.01 -6.41
N SER A 294 -55.03 -16.99 -6.69
CA SER A 294 -54.38 -15.97 -7.52
C SER A 294 -54.94 -15.92 -8.95
N ARG A 295 -55.27 -17.07 -9.54
CA ARG A 295 -55.92 -17.12 -10.87
C ARG A 295 -57.38 -16.65 -10.83
N LYS A 296 -58.07 -16.82 -9.70
CA LYS A 296 -59.46 -16.38 -9.52
C LYS A 296 -59.55 -14.86 -9.34
N GLU A 297 -58.63 -14.23 -8.60
CA GLU A 297 -58.56 -12.77 -8.46
C GLU A 297 -58.25 -12.05 -9.79
N LYS A 298 -57.39 -12.63 -10.65
CA LYS A 298 -57.15 -12.12 -12.00
C LYS A 298 -58.39 -12.15 -12.91
N SER A 299 -59.36 -13.02 -12.63
CA SER A 299 -60.62 -13.10 -13.39
C SER A 299 -61.74 -12.20 -12.85
N LEU A 300 -61.68 -11.81 -11.58
CA LEU A 300 -62.67 -10.98 -10.90
C LEU A 300 -62.35 -9.48 -10.93
N ALA A 301 -61.10 -9.10 -11.20
CA ALA A 301 -60.66 -7.70 -11.29
C ALA A 301 -60.82 -7.08 -12.69
N LYS A 302 -61.82 -7.52 -13.48
CA LYS A 302 -62.09 -6.89 -14.79
C LYS A 302 -63.04 -5.70 -14.72
N ASP A 303 -63.69 -5.43 -13.59
CA ASP A 303 -64.64 -4.33 -13.47
C ASP A 303 -64.42 -3.54 -12.17
N ALA A 304 -63.51 -2.57 -12.19
CA ALA A 304 -63.59 -1.33 -11.40
C ALA A 304 -62.42 -0.40 -11.76
N GLU A 305 -62.73 0.75 -12.36
CA GLU A 305 -61.80 1.87 -12.55
C GLU A 305 -61.16 2.29 -11.21
N ALA A 306 -59.84 2.10 -11.11
CA ALA A 306 -58.99 2.72 -10.09
C ALA A 306 -57.66 3.13 -10.76
N PRO A 307 -57.04 4.25 -10.33
CA PRO A 307 -55.91 4.84 -11.03
C PRO A 307 -54.71 3.91 -11.02
N ASP A 308 -53.87 4.04 -12.05
CA ASP A 308 -52.67 3.25 -12.31
C ASP A 308 -51.64 3.46 -11.17
N LEU A 309 -51.77 2.65 -10.12
CA LEU A 309 -50.86 2.65 -8.98
C LEU A 309 -49.90 1.48 -9.13
N ASP A 310 -48.61 1.76 -8.97
CA ASP A 310 -47.56 0.77 -9.09
C ASP A 310 -47.71 -0.32 -8.02
N GLU A 311 -47.12 -1.49 -8.28
CA GLU A 311 -47.23 -2.68 -7.42
C GLU A 311 -46.76 -2.38 -5.98
N VAL A 312 -45.79 -1.47 -5.83
CA VAL A 312 -45.28 -0.98 -4.56
C VAL A 312 -46.33 -0.14 -3.81
N ASP A 313 -47.05 0.74 -4.50
CA ASP A 313 -48.07 1.60 -3.88
C ASP A 313 -49.27 0.78 -3.39
N ARG A 314 -49.64 -0.27 -4.13
CA ARG A 314 -50.68 -1.22 -3.71
C ARG A 314 -50.27 -1.96 -2.44
N MET A 315 -49.03 -2.43 -2.36
CA MET A 315 -48.50 -3.12 -1.19
C MET A 315 -48.46 -2.21 0.05
N ILE A 316 -48.09 -0.93 -0.12
CA ILE A 316 -48.07 0.06 0.97
C ILE A 316 -49.48 0.33 1.50
N LEU A 317 -50.46 0.49 0.61
CA LEU A 317 -51.86 0.69 1.02
C LEU A 317 -52.44 -0.53 1.75
N GLN A 318 -52.08 -1.73 1.31
CA GLN A 318 -52.50 -2.97 1.94
C GLN A 318 -51.89 -3.13 3.35
N ALA A 319 -50.61 -2.79 3.51
CA ALA A 319 -49.95 -2.77 4.81
C ALA A 319 -50.56 -1.72 5.77
N ALA A 320 -50.86 -0.52 5.27
CA ALA A 320 -51.50 0.53 6.06
C ALA A 320 -52.92 0.13 6.54
N SER A 321 -53.69 -0.55 5.69
CA SER A 321 -55.00 -1.11 6.03
C SER A 321 -54.93 -2.13 7.17
N LEU A 322 -53.95 -3.05 7.11
CA LEU A 322 -53.74 -4.07 8.14
C LEU A 322 -53.32 -3.48 9.49
N LEU A 323 -52.54 -2.41 9.48
CA LEU A 323 -52.18 -1.68 10.70
C LEU A 323 -53.40 -0.98 11.33
N LYS A 324 -54.34 -0.52 10.51
CA LYS A 324 -55.58 0.11 10.98
C LYS A 324 -56.55 -0.90 11.61
N LYS A 325 -56.58 -2.14 11.11
CA LYS A 325 -57.36 -3.25 11.70
C LYS A 325 -56.81 -3.76 13.04
N ARG A 326 -55.52 -3.62 13.32
CA ARG A 326 -54.92 -4.00 14.61
C ARG A 326 -55.12 -2.97 15.73
N LYS A 327 -55.67 -1.80 15.43
CA LYS A 327 -55.94 -0.72 16.39
C LYS A 327 -57.43 -0.54 16.73
N SER A 328 -58.30 -1.46 16.28
CA SER A 328 -59.72 -1.51 16.64
C SER A 328 -60.03 -2.67 17.56
#